data_AF-A0A9P8I1T9-F1
#
_entry.id   AF-A0A9P8I1T9-F1
#
_cell.length_a   1.000
_cell.length_b   1.000
_cell.length_c   1.000
_cell.angle_alpha   90.00
_cell.angle_beta   90.00
_cell.angle_gamma   90.00
#
_symmetry.space_group_name_H-M   'P 1'
#
loop_
_entity.id
_entity.type
_entity.pdbx_description
1 polymer ?
#
loop_
_entity_poly.entity_id
_entity_poly.type
_entity_poly.pdbx_seq_one_letter_code
_entity_poly.pdbx_strand_id
1 'polypeptide(L)'
;MNLLIEIARHLTVNALVRLYSVSRDFHAVVDTHMTTVVMHQAFIKCSDGSRIFPHTTYKSLCILDPSGRPNPEAPNEVRMVPSFRWLRMLMFREGVVRKVMAQVHRLGHKLPPRAALVLKKLWFMMDICVNENRARFIRNRKFWSNLDLYIATLFFIKLDMCFTDPSSGSGETHLRRLLLGQRSLSLLLKVLQRDGVVSQLDLIQLFIGYSEGVLPDASPIDMFGVHKGLIGKKQLEGWGLGPSKLLRVDEIVMIETVRRELGFDLKYPQMMIWGYLDPDTLEAAKLKKKAIPVGDETDEEEDVASPIAHAAADTRTYMAAIGHTMTPGAT
;
A
#
# COMPACT_ATOMS: atom_id res chain seq x y z
N MET A 1 -19.70 10.20 29.27
CA MET A 1 -18.93 10.23 28.01
C MET A 1 -18.37 11.64 27.86
N ASN A 2 -17.05 11.83 27.78
CA ASN A 2 -16.43 13.16 27.76
C ASN A 2 -16.72 13.84 26.41
N LEU A 3 -17.33 15.04 26.42
CA LEU A 3 -17.75 15.79 25.23
C LEU A 3 -16.62 15.95 24.20
N LEU A 4 -15.38 16.11 24.67
CA LEU A 4 -14.20 16.26 23.82
C LEU A 4 -13.90 15.02 22.97
N ILE A 5 -14.19 13.82 23.49
CA ILE A 5 -14.03 12.57 22.73
C ILE A 5 -15.09 12.49 21.63
N GLU A 6 -16.32 12.95 21.90
CA GLU A 6 -17.38 12.97 20.89
C GLU A 6 -17.06 13.99 19.78
N ILE A 7 -16.59 15.18 20.15
CA ILE A 7 -16.10 16.18 19.19
C ILE A 7 -14.99 15.60 18.33
N ALA A 8 -14.03 14.89 18.94
CA ALA A 8 -12.92 14.28 18.22
C ALA A 8 -13.39 13.36 17.08
N ARG A 9 -14.56 12.68 17.22
CA ARG A 9 -15.14 11.78 16.20
C ARG A 9 -15.45 12.49 14.88
N HIS A 10 -15.91 13.73 14.95
CA HIS A 10 -16.37 14.48 13.79
C HIS A 10 -15.25 15.25 13.09
N LEU A 11 -14.10 15.42 13.74
CA LEU A 11 -12.97 16.15 13.17
C LEU A 11 -12.33 15.41 11.99
N THR A 12 -11.76 16.18 11.05
CA THR A 12 -10.79 15.64 10.09
C THR A 12 -9.50 15.27 10.82
N VAL A 13 -8.69 14.38 10.26
CA VAL A 13 -7.42 13.99 10.91
C VAL A 13 -6.49 15.18 11.10
N ASN A 14 -6.47 16.13 10.16
CA ASN A 14 -5.68 17.36 10.29
C ASN A 14 -6.24 18.29 11.37
N ALA A 15 -7.56 18.49 11.43
CA ALA A 15 -8.17 19.29 12.50
C ALA A 15 -7.96 18.66 13.88
N LEU A 16 -8.03 17.33 13.98
CA LEU A 16 -7.75 16.58 15.20
C LEU A 16 -6.31 16.80 15.69
N VAL A 17 -5.34 16.70 14.78
CA VAL A 17 -3.92 16.93 15.10
C VAL A 17 -3.67 18.39 15.47
N ARG A 18 -4.26 19.35 14.75
CA ARG A 18 -4.15 20.79 15.06
C ARG A 18 -4.73 21.08 16.44
N LEU A 19 -5.93 20.59 16.75
CA LEU A 19 -6.57 20.79 18.04
C LEU A 19 -5.76 20.15 19.18
N TYR A 20 -5.21 18.95 18.96
CA TYR A 20 -4.28 18.30 19.88
C TYR A 20 -3.00 19.10 20.15
N SER A 21 -2.50 19.84 19.16
CA SER A 21 -1.31 20.69 19.33
C SER A 21 -1.60 22.05 19.99
N VAL A 22 -2.84 22.54 19.89
CA VAL A 22 -3.19 23.90 20.33
C VAL A 22 -3.86 23.92 21.72
N SER A 23 -4.75 22.97 22.01
CA SER A 23 -5.52 22.96 23.27
C SER A 23 -4.92 21.99 24.28
N ARG A 24 -4.46 22.52 25.43
CA ARG A 24 -3.89 21.73 26.54
C ARG A 24 -4.90 20.75 27.14
N ASP A 25 -6.16 21.17 27.31
CA ASP A 25 -7.21 20.33 27.88
C ASP A 25 -7.56 19.16 26.93
N PHE A 26 -7.66 19.46 25.63
CA PHE A 26 -7.88 18.44 24.62
C PHE A 26 -6.71 17.46 24.56
N HIS A 27 -5.47 17.97 24.62
CA HIS A 27 -4.26 17.16 24.67
C HIS A 27 -4.28 16.16 25.82
N ALA A 28 -4.54 16.61 27.05
CA ALA A 28 -4.57 15.77 28.24
C ALA A 28 -5.66 14.67 28.17
N VAL A 29 -6.85 15.02 27.66
CA VAL A 29 -7.94 14.06 27.47
C VAL A 29 -7.60 13.02 26.42
N VAL A 30 -7.01 13.44 25.29
CA VAL A 30 -6.61 12.52 24.23
C VAL A 30 -5.48 11.61 24.68
N ASP A 31 -4.47 12.11 25.41
CA ASP A 31 -3.38 11.30 25.94
C ASP A 31 -3.89 10.19 26.88
N THR A 32 -4.92 10.49 27.66
CA THR A 32 -5.60 9.50 28.52
C THR A 32 -6.32 8.40 27.71
N HIS A 33 -6.76 8.72 26.50
CA HIS A 33 -7.60 7.86 25.65
C HIS A 33 -7.02 7.66 24.24
N MET A 34 -5.69 7.70 24.08
CA MET A 34 -5.03 7.78 22.77
C MET A 34 -5.43 6.64 21.86
N THR A 35 -5.32 5.40 22.36
CA THR A 35 -5.71 4.20 21.61
C THR A 35 -7.17 4.27 21.15
N THR A 36 -8.08 4.70 22.03
CA THR A 36 -9.51 4.73 21.74
C THR A 36 -9.82 5.78 20.69
N VAL A 37 -9.29 7.00 20.84
CA VAL A 37 -9.51 8.09 19.88
C VAL A 37 -8.95 7.71 18.51
N VAL A 38 -7.70 7.23 18.44
CA VAL A 38 -7.03 6.91 17.17
C VAL A 38 -7.67 5.70 16.48
N MET A 39 -7.96 4.62 17.20
CA MET A 39 -8.59 3.43 16.61
C MET A 39 -10.01 3.71 16.15
N HIS A 40 -10.77 4.53 16.88
CA HIS A 40 -12.13 4.89 16.50
C HIS A 40 -12.15 5.80 15.27
N GLN A 41 -11.22 6.76 15.19
CA GLN A 41 -10.98 7.55 13.99
C GLN A 41 -10.65 6.67 12.77
N ALA A 42 -9.75 5.71 12.96
CA ALA A 42 -9.39 4.75 11.91
C ALA A 42 -10.61 3.92 11.47
N PHE A 43 -11.43 3.45 12.41
CA PHE A 43 -12.61 2.65 12.10
C PHE A 43 -13.67 3.44 11.32
N ILE A 44 -13.96 4.68 11.72
CA ILE A 44 -14.95 5.53 11.04
C ILE A 44 -14.49 5.91 9.63
N LYS A 45 -13.23 6.35 9.48
CA LYS A 45 -12.74 6.90 8.21
C LYS A 45 -12.18 5.86 7.24
N CYS A 46 -11.69 4.73 7.76
CA CYS A 46 -10.99 3.69 6.99
C CYS A 46 -11.12 2.32 7.67
N SER A 47 -12.36 1.82 7.80
CA SER A 47 -12.66 0.54 8.47
C SER A 47 -11.79 -0.62 7.96
N ASP A 48 -11.73 -0.80 6.65
CA ASP A 48 -10.95 -1.85 6.00
C ASP A 48 -9.44 -1.67 6.19
N GLY A 49 -8.94 -0.45 6.06
CA GLY A 49 -7.50 -0.19 6.23
C GLY A 49 -7.04 -0.41 7.67
N SER A 50 -7.87 -0.06 8.67
CA SER A 50 -7.56 -0.34 10.08
C SER A 50 -7.38 -1.83 10.39
N ARG A 51 -8.09 -2.70 9.64
CA ARG A 51 -7.99 -4.17 9.75
C ARG A 51 -6.83 -4.75 8.94
N ILE A 52 -6.53 -4.18 7.77
CA ILE A 52 -5.48 -4.67 6.87
C ILE A 52 -4.09 -4.20 7.33
N PHE A 53 -3.99 -3.00 7.89
CA PHE A 53 -2.73 -2.38 8.28
C PHE A 53 -2.64 -2.24 9.82
N PRO A 54 -2.54 -3.37 10.56
CA PRO A 54 -2.52 -3.33 12.01
C PRO A 54 -1.32 -2.52 12.52
N HIS A 55 -1.55 -1.62 13.48
CA HIS A 55 -0.51 -0.75 14.02
C HIS A 55 0.67 -1.52 14.64
N THR A 56 0.44 -2.74 15.13
CA THR A 56 1.49 -3.64 15.66
C THR A 56 2.55 -4.00 14.63
N THR A 57 2.23 -3.97 13.34
CA THR A 57 3.19 -4.17 12.24
C THR A 57 4.00 -2.92 11.92
N TYR A 58 3.53 -1.74 12.34
CA TYR A 58 4.15 -0.44 12.09
C TYR A 58 4.61 0.21 13.40
N LYS A 59 5.53 -0.47 14.10
CA LYS A 59 6.02 -0.02 15.42
C LYS A 59 6.63 1.38 15.37
N SER A 60 7.29 1.77 14.27
CA SER A 60 7.83 3.13 14.06
C SER A 60 6.76 4.24 14.05
N LEU A 61 5.51 3.89 13.75
CA LEU A 61 4.37 4.79 13.71
C LEU A 61 3.54 4.76 15.00
N CYS A 62 3.96 3.97 15.97
CA CYS A 62 3.36 3.90 17.30
C CYS A 62 4.17 4.73 18.29
N ILE A 63 3.55 5.08 19.41
CA ILE A 63 4.18 5.75 20.55
C ILE A 63 3.98 4.91 21.81
N LEU A 64 4.80 5.10 22.84
CA LEU A 64 4.51 4.57 24.17
C LEU A 64 3.19 5.18 24.64
N ASP A 65 2.36 4.39 25.32
CA ASP A 65 1.09 4.88 25.86
C ASP A 65 1.34 6.12 26.75
N PRO A 66 0.80 7.30 26.41
CA PRO A 66 0.96 8.49 27.23
C PRO A 66 0.43 8.30 28.66
N SER A 67 -0.54 7.41 28.85
CA SER A 67 -1.07 7.03 30.16
C SER A 67 -0.17 6.05 30.94
N GLY A 68 0.96 5.60 30.38
CA GLY A 68 1.89 4.69 31.04
C GLY A 68 1.34 3.30 31.32
N ARG A 69 0.29 2.85 30.60
CA ARG A 69 -0.36 1.56 30.87
C ARG A 69 0.56 0.39 30.48
N PRO A 70 0.62 -0.67 31.30
CA PRO A 70 1.47 -1.81 31.04
C PRO A 70 1.02 -2.59 29.80
N ASN A 71 1.96 -3.24 29.14
CA ASN A 71 1.72 -4.15 28.03
C ASN A 71 1.06 -5.44 28.55
N PRO A 72 -0.08 -5.88 27.98
CA PRO A 72 -0.73 -7.13 28.35
C PRO A 72 0.18 -8.37 28.23
N GLU A 73 1.09 -8.38 27.26
CA GLU A 73 1.99 -9.51 27.00
C GLU A 73 3.29 -9.44 27.82
N ALA A 74 3.70 -8.23 28.21
CA ALA A 74 4.93 -7.97 28.96
C ALA A 74 4.66 -6.93 30.06
N PRO A 75 4.21 -7.35 31.26
CA PRO A 75 3.78 -6.41 32.31
C PRO A 75 4.82 -5.38 32.75
N ASN A 76 6.12 -5.66 32.51
CA ASN A 76 7.24 -4.78 32.85
C ASN A 76 7.49 -3.67 31.80
N GLU A 77 6.79 -3.69 30.68
CA GLU A 77 6.96 -2.72 29.59
C GLU A 77 5.70 -1.87 29.41
N VAL A 78 5.89 -0.60 29.04
CA VAL A 78 4.77 0.28 28.66
C VAL A 78 4.29 -0.15 27.27
N ARG A 79 2.97 -0.30 27.11
CA ARG A 79 2.40 -0.73 25.84
C ARG A 79 2.59 0.32 24.75
N MET A 80 2.81 -0.14 23.52
CA MET A 80 2.82 0.72 22.34
C MET A 80 1.38 0.93 21.84
N VAL A 81 1.03 2.17 21.53
CA VAL A 81 -0.29 2.56 21.02
C VAL A 81 -0.17 3.25 19.66
N PRO A 82 -1.17 3.12 18.78
CA PRO A 82 -1.14 3.80 17.49
C PRO A 82 -1.10 5.31 17.68
N SER A 83 -0.23 5.99 16.94
CA SER A 83 -0.14 7.46 16.95
C SER A 83 -0.95 8.08 15.81
N PHE A 84 -1.06 9.42 15.82
CA PHE A 84 -1.59 10.15 14.67
C PHE A 84 -0.79 9.94 13.38
N ARG A 85 0.49 9.55 13.46
CA ARG A 85 1.29 9.21 12.26
C ARG A 85 0.77 7.94 11.59
N TRP A 86 0.42 6.93 12.39
CA TRP A 86 -0.21 5.71 11.87
C TRP A 86 -1.58 6.02 11.26
N LEU A 87 -2.39 6.86 11.92
CA LEU A 87 -3.69 7.28 11.39
C LEU A 87 -3.55 8.03 10.06
N ARG A 88 -2.59 8.96 9.95
CA ARG A 88 -2.28 9.67 8.70
C ARG A 88 -1.83 8.72 7.61
N MET A 89 -1.00 7.72 7.94
CA MET A 89 -0.59 6.69 6.99
C MET A 89 -1.78 5.90 6.45
N LEU A 90 -2.75 5.53 7.29
CA LEU A 90 -3.99 4.88 6.83
C LEU A 90 -4.77 5.75 5.85
N MET A 91 -5.01 7.01 6.21
CA MET A 91 -5.77 7.94 5.35
C MET A 91 -5.09 8.16 4.01
N PHE A 92 -3.76 8.30 4.02
CA PHE A 92 -2.96 8.41 2.81
C PHE A 92 -3.12 7.19 1.90
N ARG A 93 -3.00 5.97 2.47
CA ARG A 93 -3.16 4.74 1.70
C ARG A 93 -4.58 4.58 1.16
N GLU A 94 -5.59 4.91 1.94
CA GLU A 94 -6.99 4.95 1.50
C GLU A 94 -7.17 5.87 0.29
N GLY A 95 -6.62 7.09 0.39
CA GLY A 95 -6.65 8.09 -0.69
C GLY A 95 -5.97 7.59 -1.95
N VAL A 96 -4.76 7.03 -1.84
CA VAL A 96 -4.02 6.49 -2.98
C VAL A 96 -4.77 5.33 -3.64
N VAL A 97 -5.33 4.39 -2.88
CA VAL A 97 -6.12 3.27 -3.43
C VAL A 97 -7.34 3.79 -4.21
N ARG A 98 -8.06 4.76 -3.66
CA ARG A 98 -9.21 5.38 -4.34
C ARG A 98 -8.78 6.08 -5.62
N LYS A 99 -7.68 6.85 -5.58
CA LYS A 99 -7.12 7.51 -6.75
C LYS A 99 -6.67 6.50 -7.82
N VAL A 100 -6.02 5.38 -7.44
CA VAL A 100 -5.65 4.30 -8.38
C VAL A 100 -6.88 3.74 -9.08
N MET A 101 -7.93 3.39 -8.33
CA MET A 101 -9.18 2.89 -8.91
C MET A 101 -9.83 3.91 -9.85
N ALA A 102 -9.82 5.19 -9.47
CA ALA A 102 -10.35 6.27 -10.29
C ALA A 102 -9.55 6.44 -11.59
N GLN A 103 -8.22 6.33 -11.55
CA GLN A 103 -7.38 6.43 -12.75
C GLN A 103 -7.59 5.24 -13.69
N VAL A 104 -7.62 4.01 -13.16
CA VAL A 104 -7.94 2.82 -13.97
C VAL A 104 -9.31 2.97 -14.64
N HIS A 105 -10.29 3.52 -13.92
CA HIS A 105 -11.61 3.83 -14.48
C HIS A 105 -11.58 4.92 -15.57
N ARG A 106 -10.80 5.98 -15.39
CA ARG A 106 -10.61 7.05 -16.39
C ARG A 106 -9.95 6.54 -17.66
N LEU A 107 -9.09 5.53 -17.55
CA LEU A 107 -8.46 4.83 -18.67
C LEU A 107 -9.39 3.78 -19.32
N GLY A 108 -10.69 3.77 -19.00
CA GLY A 108 -11.67 2.90 -19.66
C GLY A 108 -11.82 1.50 -19.03
N HIS A 109 -11.18 1.24 -17.89
CA HIS A 109 -11.22 -0.07 -17.24
C HIS A 109 -11.99 -0.03 -15.91
N LYS A 110 -13.06 -0.82 -15.78
CA LYS A 110 -13.77 -0.96 -14.51
C LYS A 110 -13.08 -1.95 -13.58
N LEU A 111 -13.19 -1.69 -12.28
CA LEU A 111 -12.84 -2.61 -11.21
C LEU A 111 -14.06 -2.81 -10.30
N PRO A 112 -14.29 -4.00 -9.73
CA PRO A 112 -15.35 -4.22 -8.75
C PRO A 112 -15.16 -3.32 -7.52
N PRO A 113 -16.22 -2.93 -6.78
CA PRO A 113 -16.08 -2.13 -5.57
C PRO A 113 -15.15 -2.74 -4.51
N ARG A 114 -15.16 -4.07 -4.39
CA ARG A 114 -14.27 -4.83 -3.50
C ARG A 114 -12.78 -4.72 -3.87
N ALA A 115 -12.43 -4.24 -5.07
CA ALA A 115 -11.04 -4.01 -5.45
C ALA A 115 -10.32 -3.05 -4.50
N ALA A 116 -11.02 -2.08 -3.89
CA ALA A 116 -10.41 -1.20 -2.89
C ALA A 116 -9.82 -2.00 -1.71
N LEU A 117 -10.55 -2.99 -1.21
CA LEU A 117 -10.09 -3.90 -0.16
C LEU A 117 -8.87 -4.70 -0.63
N VAL A 118 -8.95 -5.29 -1.82
CA VAL A 118 -7.89 -6.14 -2.37
C VAL A 118 -6.60 -5.35 -2.64
N LEU A 119 -6.69 -4.13 -3.14
CA LEU A 119 -5.55 -3.23 -3.35
C LEU A 119 -4.86 -2.88 -2.03
N LYS A 120 -5.62 -2.67 -0.94
CA LYS A 120 -5.04 -2.48 0.39
C LYS A 120 -4.28 -3.74 0.85
N LYS A 121 -4.84 -4.93 0.61
CA LYS A 121 -4.15 -6.21 0.93
C LYS A 121 -2.87 -6.39 0.11
N LEU A 122 -2.91 -6.04 -1.18
CA LEU A 122 -1.73 -6.05 -2.05
C LEU A 122 -0.67 -5.06 -1.53
N TRP A 123 -1.06 -3.84 -1.14
CA TRP A 123 -0.14 -2.88 -0.56
C TRP A 123 0.47 -3.40 0.75
N PHE A 124 -0.32 -3.98 1.65
CA PHE A 124 0.23 -4.59 2.87
C PHE A 124 1.25 -5.68 2.54
N MET A 125 0.99 -6.49 1.51
CA MET A 125 1.95 -7.48 1.02
C MET A 125 3.24 -6.85 0.47
N MET A 126 3.15 -5.67 -0.17
CA MET A 126 4.32 -4.90 -0.60
C MET A 126 5.16 -4.41 0.59
N ASP A 127 4.60 -4.24 1.79
CA ASP A 127 5.37 -3.89 2.98
C ASP A 127 6.12 -5.07 3.60
N ILE A 128 5.69 -6.31 3.34
CA ILE A 128 6.34 -7.51 3.86
C ILE A 128 7.63 -7.72 3.08
N CYS A 129 8.77 -7.81 3.76
CA CYS A 129 10.09 -7.82 3.13
C CYS A 129 10.71 -9.22 2.95
N VAL A 130 10.01 -10.27 3.39
CA VAL A 130 10.48 -11.67 3.39
C VAL A 130 9.46 -12.56 2.69
N ASN A 131 9.92 -13.44 1.82
CA ASN A 131 9.06 -14.33 1.02
C ASN A 131 8.25 -15.29 1.87
N GLU A 132 8.83 -15.86 2.93
CA GLU A 132 8.14 -16.78 3.83
C GLU A 132 6.90 -16.12 4.47
N ASN A 133 7.06 -14.87 4.92
CA ASN A 133 5.96 -14.10 5.52
C ASN A 133 4.91 -13.71 4.47
N ARG A 134 5.33 -13.34 3.24
CA ARG A 134 4.38 -13.11 2.13
C ARG A 134 3.59 -14.39 1.82
N ALA A 135 4.25 -15.54 1.80
CA ALA A 135 3.64 -16.83 1.52
C ALA A 135 2.66 -17.23 2.63
N ARG A 136 3.03 -17.11 3.90
CA ARG A 136 2.12 -17.34 5.05
C ARG A 136 0.90 -16.42 4.99
N PHE A 137 1.12 -15.15 4.68
CA PHE A 137 0.05 -14.16 4.57
C PHE A 137 -0.97 -14.52 3.49
N ILE A 138 -0.53 -14.84 2.27
CA ILE A 138 -1.45 -15.15 1.16
C ILE A 138 -2.13 -16.52 1.31
N ARG A 139 -1.49 -17.47 2.00
CA ARG A 139 -2.05 -18.79 2.28
C ARG A 139 -3.22 -18.75 3.27
N ASN A 140 -3.33 -17.70 4.09
CA ASN A 140 -4.42 -17.54 5.04
C ASN A 140 -5.75 -17.29 4.31
N ARG A 141 -6.58 -18.34 4.18
CA ARG A 141 -7.87 -18.27 3.47
C ARG A 141 -8.91 -17.35 4.13
N LYS A 142 -8.81 -17.12 5.44
CA LYS A 142 -9.70 -16.17 6.14
C LYS A 142 -9.40 -14.74 5.72
N PHE A 143 -8.13 -14.44 5.47
CA PHE A 143 -7.69 -13.12 5.03
C PHE A 143 -7.73 -12.97 3.51
N TRP A 144 -7.31 -13.99 2.74
CA TRP A 144 -7.32 -14.04 1.28
C TRP A 144 -8.32 -15.08 0.76
N SER A 145 -9.51 -14.62 0.40
CA SER A 145 -10.52 -15.47 -0.25
C SER A 145 -10.19 -15.74 -1.72
N ASN A 146 -10.82 -16.75 -2.33
CA ASN A 146 -10.67 -17.01 -3.76
C ASN A 146 -11.16 -15.83 -4.62
N LEU A 147 -12.17 -15.10 -4.15
CA LEU A 147 -12.64 -13.87 -4.78
C LEU A 147 -11.60 -12.75 -4.71
N ASP A 148 -10.89 -12.62 -3.58
CA ASP A 148 -9.83 -11.62 -3.46
C ASP A 148 -8.67 -11.91 -4.43
N LEU A 149 -8.30 -13.18 -4.60
CA LEU A 149 -7.31 -13.60 -5.59
C LEU A 149 -7.80 -13.32 -7.02
N TYR A 150 -9.06 -13.61 -7.33
CA TYR A 150 -9.64 -13.32 -8.66
C TYR A 150 -9.60 -11.83 -8.97
N ILE A 151 -9.98 -10.98 -8.00
CA ILE A 151 -9.97 -9.52 -8.16
C ILE A 151 -8.53 -8.99 -8.27
N ALA A 152 -7.56 -9.56 -7.55
CA ALA A 152 -6.15 -9.21 -7.69
C ALA A 152 -5.63 -9.52 -9.10
N THR A 153 -5.90 -10.73 -9.61
CA THR A 153 -5.56 -11.15 -10.97
C THR A 153 -6.23 -10.26 -12.02
N LEU A 154 -7.52 -9.96 -11.85
CA LEU A 154 -8.25 -9.02 -12.72
C LEU A 154 -7.58 -7.64 -12.72
N PHE A 155 -7.20 -7.12 -11.56
CA PHE A 155 -6.50 -5.85 -11.45
C PHE A 155 -5.16 -5.87 -12.22
N PHE A 156 -4.38 -6.94 -12.13
CA PHE A 156 -3.13 -7.05 -12.88
C PHE A 156 -3.34 -7.05 -14.39
N ILE A 157 -4.35 -7.76 -14.88
CA ILE A 157 -4.72 -7.74 -16.31
C ILE A 157 -5.16 -6.34 -16.74
N LYS A 158 -5.98 -5.65 -15.93
CA LYS A 158 -6.40 -4.27 -16.23
C LYS A 158 -5.22 -3.31 -16.23
N LEU A 159 -4.26 -3.48 -15.32
CA LEU A 159 -3.03 -2.69 -15.34
C LEU A 159 -2.22 -2.94 -16.61
N ASP A 160 -2.05 -4.19 -17.04
CA ASP A 160 -1.35 -4.48 -18.29
C ASP A 160 -2.05 -3.80 -19.48
N MET A 161 -3.37 -3.90 -19.56
CA MET A 161 -4.15 -3.22 -20.60
C MET A 161 -3.99 -1.70 -20.56
N CYS A 162 -3.95 -1.08 -19.37
CA CYS A 162 -3.69 0.36 -19.24
C CYS A 162 -2.30 0.76 -19.78
N PHE A 163 -1.28 -0.08 -19.57
CA PHE A 163 0.09 0.24 -19.99
C PHE A 163 0.36 -0.09 -21.46
N THR A 164 -0.31 -1.10 -22.02
CA THR A 164 -0.17 -1.52 -23.41
C THR A 164 -1.17 -0.89 -24.37
N ASP A 165 -2.10 -0.07 -23.88
CA ASP A 165 -3.05 0.66 -24.72
C ASP A 165 -2.30 1.51 -25.77
N PRO A 166 -2.55 1.32 -27.08
CA PRO A 166 -1.85 2.04 -28.14
C PRO A 166 -2.20 3.54 -28.17
N SER A 167 -3.36 3.93 -27.65
CA SER A 167 -3.83 5.32 -27.72
C SER A 167 -3.27 6.18 -26.59
N SER A 168 -3.09 5.58 -25.41
CA SER A 168 -2.75 6.32 -24.21
C SER A 168 -1.59 5.67 -23.43
N GLY A 169 -1.38 4.37 -23.52
CA GLY A 169 -0.28 3.67 -22.86
C GLY A 169 1.09 4.02 -23.43
N SER A 170 2.15 3.68 -22.67
CA SER A 170 3.54 3.79 -23.15
C SER A 170 3.96 2.60 -24.03
N GLY A 171 3.12 1.57 -24.14
CA GLY A 171 3.46 0.31 -24.81
C GLY A 171 4.42 -0.57 -24.01
N GLU A 172 4.81 -0.17 -22.79
CA GLU A 172 5.82 -0.86 -22.00
C GLU A 172 5.24 -2.01 -21.17
N THR A 173 5.60 -3.23 -21.53
CA THR A 173 5.17 -4.46 -20.83
C THR A 173 5.89 -4.68 -19.48
N HIS A 174 7.01 -3.98 -19.25
CA HIS A 174 7.83 -4.13 -18.04
C HIS A 174 7.35 -3.27 -16.88
N LEU A 175 6.53 -2.24 -17.12
CA LEU A 175 6.09 -1.29 -16.08
C LEU A 175 5.35 -1.98 -14.94
N ARG A 176 4.43 -2.91 -15.24
CA ARG A 176 3.75 -3.66 -14.18
C ARG A 176 4.74 -4.36 -13.25
N ARG A 177 5.74 -5.05 -13.81
CA ARG A 177 6.76 -5.78 -13.04
C ARG A 177 7.58 -4.82 -12.19
N LEU A 178 7.99 -3.68 -12.76
CA LEU A 178 8.77 -2.67 -12.06
C LEU A 178 7.97 -2.07 -10.89
N LEU A 179 6.72 -1.67 -11.14
CA LEU A 179 5.86 -0.96 -10.18
C LEU A 179 5.39 -1.87 -9.05
N LEU A 180 4.99 -3.11 -9.36
CA LEU A 180 4.58 -4.10 -8.35
C LEU A 180 5.78 -4.71 -7.59
N GLY A 181 7.01 -4.48 -8.06
CA GLY A 181 8.24 -4.79 -7.33
C GLY A 181 8.60 -3.77 -6.24
N GLN A 182 7.94 -2.60 -6.21
CA GLN A 182 8.24 -1.55 -5.24
C GLN A 182 7.58 -1.77 -3.87
N ARG A 183 7.82 -0.82 -2.95
CA ARG A 183 7.26 -0.81 -1.58
C ARG A 183 5.88 -0.15 -1.47
N SER A 184 5.43 0.52 -2.51
CA SER A 184 4.27 1.39 -2.44
C SER A 184 3.50 1.46 -3.75
N LEU A 185 2.17 1.53 -3.64
CA LEU A 185 1.29 1.84 -4.77
C LEU A 185 1.31 3.32 -5.17
N SER A 186 1.96 4.19 -4.39
CA SER A 186 2.07 5.62 -4.73
C SER A 186 2.80 5.85 -6.05
N LEU A 187 3.85 5.08 -6.34
CA LEU A 187 4.54 5.19 -7.62
C LEU A 187 3.66 4.72 -8.77
N LEU A 188 2.92 3.62 -8.57
CA LEU A 188 1.94 3.16 -9.55
C LEU A 188 0.91 4.26 -9.85
N LEU A 189 0.39 4.94 -8.82
CA LEU A 189 -0.54 6.05 -9.01
C LEU A 189 0.07 7.18 -9.84
N LYS A 190 1.31 7.60 -9.51
CA LYS A 190 2.00 8.68 -10.24
C LYS A 190 2.19 8.34 -11.73
N VAL A 191 2.59 7.10 -12.02
CA VAL A 191 2.75 6.62 -13.41
C VAL A 191 1.39 6.56 -14.12
N LEU A 192 0.32 6.08 -13.46
CA LEU A 192 -1.02 6.06 -14.03
C LEU A 192 -1.59 7.48 -14.28
N GLN A 193 -1.27 8.44 -13.41
CA GLN A 193 -1.65 9.84 -13.59
C GLN A 193 -0.89 10.53 -14.73
N ARG A 194 0.22 9.93 -15.19
CA ARG A 194 1.19 10.58 -16.10
C ARG A 194 1.66 11.92 -15.54
N ASP A 195 1.78 11.96 -14.23
CA ASP A 195 2.26 13.14 -13.55
C ASP A 195 3.74 13.35 -13.91
N GLY A 196 4.09 14.53 -14.39
CA GLY A 196 5.46 14.89 -14.79
C GLY A 196 6.47 14.82 -13.64
N VAL A 197 5.98 14.59 -12.42
CA VAL A 197 6.76 14.29 -11.20
C VAL A 197 7.63 13.05 -11.34
N VAL A 198 7.30 12.09 -12.22
CA VAL A 198 8.16 10.93 -12.49
C VAL A 198 8.80 11.10 -13.86
N SER A 199 10.08 11.45 -13.87
CA SER A 199 10.86 11.54 -15.10
C SER A 199 11.11 10.16 -15.70
N GLN A 200 11.28 10.09 -17.02
CA GLN A 200 11.77 8.87 -17.68
C GLN A 200 13.11 8.41 -17.07
N LEU A 201 13.96 9.36 -16.68
CA LEU A 201 15.21 9.05 -15.98
C LEU A 201 14.96 8.34 -14.65
N ASP A 202 13.96 8.76 -13.87
CA ASP A 202 13.62 8.12 -12.59
C ASP A 202 13.15 6.68 -12.81
N LEU A 203 12.37 6.43 -13.87
CA LEU A 203 11.93 5.09 -14.24
C LEU A 203 13.10 4.21 -14.68
N ILE A 204 14.04 4.75 -15.45
CA ILE A 204 15.26 4.05 -15.87
C ILE A 204 16.12 3.71 -14.65
N GLN A 205 16.35 4.68 -13.74
CA GLN A 205 17.10 4.45 -12.50
C GLN A 205 16.44 3.39 -11.63
N LEU A 206 15.10 3.40 -11.55
CA LEU A 206 14.36 2.39 -10.82
C LEU A 206 14.48 1.02 -11.47
N PHE A 207 14.38 0.96 -12.80
CA PHE A 207 14.55 -0.24 -13.59
C PHE A 207 15.93 -0.86 -13.37
N ILE A 208 17.00 -0.06 -13.44
CA ILE A 208 18.38 -0.51 -13.19
C ILE A 208 18.56 -1.03 -11.76
N GLY A 209 17.98 -0.34 -10.77
CA GLY A 209 17.99 -0.81 -9.38
C GLY A 209 17.27 -2.14 -9.18
N TYR A 210 16.29 -2.45 -10.02
CA TYR A 210 15.47 -3.66 -9.97
C TYR A 210 15.93 -4.78 -10.92
N SER A 211 16.61 -4.45 -12.02
CA SER A 211 16.93 -5.40 -13.10
C SER A 211 17.89 -6.48 -12.64
N GLU A 212 17.58 -7.72 -13.00
CA GLU A 212 18.43 -8.89 -12.80
C GLU A 212 19.55 -8.86 -13.85
N GLY A 213 20.78 -8.56 -13.42
CA GLY A 213 21.92 -8.48 -14.32
C GLY A 213 23.19 -8.12 -13.58
N VAL A 214 24.21 -8.97 -13.72
CA VAL A 214 25.58 -8.65 -13.36
C VAL A 214 26.01 -7.54 -14.29
N LEU A 215 26.17 -6.32 -13.77
CA LEU A 215 26.97 -5.33 -14.48
C LEU A 215 28.33 -5.99 -14.75
N PRO A 216 28.88 -5.90 -15.98
CA PRO A 216 30.25 -6.33 -16.23
C PRO A 216 31.14 -5.75 -15.13
N ASP A 217 31.91 -6.62 -14.48
CA ASP A 217 32.64 -6.33 -13.24
C ASP A 217 33.55 -5.07 -13.31
N ALA A 218 33.83 -4.61 -14.53
CA ALA A 218 34.82 -3.59 -14.88
C ALA A 218 34.30 -2.16 -15.12
N SER A 219 33.04 -1.80 -14.85
CA SER A 219 32.65 -0.37 -14.90
C SER A 219 32.77 0.32 -13.53
N PRO A 220 33.63 1.35 -13.39
CA PRO A 220 33.75 2.15 -12.16
C PRO A 220 32.67 3.23 -12.04
N ILE A 221 31.63 3.20 -12.88
CA ILE A 221 30.75 4.35 -13.12
C ILE A 221 29.34 4.07 -12.60
N ASP A 222 28.75 5.07 -11.93
CA ASP A 222 27.33 5.12 -11.62
C ASP A 222 26.50 5.09 -12.90
N MET A 223 25.62 4.10 -13.05
CA MET A 223 24.82 3.95 -14.26
C MET A 223 23.57 4.83 -14.15
N PHE A 224 23.48 5.86 -15.00
CA PHE A 224 22.39 6.86 -14.97
C PHE A 224 22.19 7.51 -13.57
N GLY A 225 23.26 7.67 -12.79
CA GLY A 225 23.21 8.21 -11.43
C GLY A 225 22.82 7.20 -10.33
N VAL A 226 22.70 5.91 -10.67
CA VAL A 226 22.52 4.83 -9.68
C VAL A 226 23.88 4.31 -9.25
N HIS A 227 24.16 4.38 -7.95
CA HIS A 227 25.39 3.86 -7.38
C HIS A 227 25.56 2.36 -7.66
N LYS A 228 26.75 1.91 -8.10
CA LYS A 228 27.06 0.50 -8.43
C LYS A 228 26.57 -0.48 -7.36
N GLY A 229 26.73 -0.10 -6.09
CA GLY A 229 26.31 -0.92 -4.95
C GLY A 229 24.79 -1.06 -4.75
N LEU A 230 23.94 -0.40 -5.53
CA LEU A 230 22.47 -0.49 -5.46
C LEU A 230 21.85 -1.18 -6.69
N ILE A 231 22.64 -1.38 -7.74
CA ILE A 231 22.17 -1.94 -9.01
C ILE A 231 21.77 -3.40 -8.82
N GLY A 232 20.57 -3.73 -9.30
CA GLY A 232 19.96 -5.06 -9.11
C GLY A 232 19.64 -5.45 -7.67
N LYS A 233 19.94 -4.63 -6.64
CA LYS A 233 19.71 -5.00 -5.23
C LYS A 233 18.26 -4.80 -4.78
N LYS A 234 17.52 -3.87 -5.38
CA LYS A 234 16.15 -3.55 -4.92
C LYS A 234 15.16 -4.70 -5.10
N GLN A 235 15.49 -5.70 -5.93
CA GLN A 235 14.69 -6.90 -6.12
C GLN A 235 14.90 -7.96 -5.03
N LEU A 236 15.90 -7.82 -4.16
CA LEU A 236 16.20 -8.80 -3.11
C LEU A 236 15.33 -8.57 -1.88
N GLU A 237 15.21 -9.59 -1.03
CA GLU A 237 14.54 -9.50 0.27
C GLU A 237 15.10 -8.34 1.11
N GLY A 238 14.24 -7.72 1.92
CA GLY A 238 14.61 -6.50 2.63
C GLY A 238 14.97 -5.32 1.71
N TRP A 239 14.66 -5.38 0.41
CA TRP A 239 15.06 -4.41 -0.62
C TRP A 239 16.58 -4.25 -0.75
N GLY A 240 17.30 -5.38 -0.75
CA GLY A 240 18.76 -5.41 -0.91
C GLY A 240 19.54 -5.83 0.33
N LEU A 241 18.85 -6.21 1.41
CA LEU A 241 19.47 -6.67 2.66
C LEU A 241 19.55 -8.19 2.74
N GLY A 242 18.62 -8.89 2.10
CA GLY A 242 18.53 -10.35 2.10
C GLY A 242 19.21 -10.98 0.87
N PRO A 243 19.52 -12.28 0.94
CA PRO A 243 20.23 -13.00 -0.13
C PRO A 243 19.30 -13.44 -1.27
N SER A 244 18.00 -13.60 -0.99
CA SER A 244 17.04 -14.15 -1.95
C SER A 244 16.29 -13.06 -2.70
N LYS A 245 15.83 -13.36 -3.92
CA LYS A 245 14.94 -12.48 -4.69
C LYS A 245 13.58 -12.40 -4.00
N LEU A 246 13.10 -11.18 -3.76
CA LEU A 246 11.78 -10.92 -3.21
C LEU A 246 10.72 -11.14 -4.30
N LEU A 247 9.83 -12.11 -4.09
CA LEU A 247 8.72 -12.41 -4.99
C LEU A 247 7.79 -11.21 -5.07
N ARG A 248 7.54 -10.69 -6.27
CA ARG A 248 6.59 -9.58 -6.45
C ARG A 248 5.18 -9.99 -6.05
N VAL A 249 4.35 -8.99 -5.77
CA VAL A 249 2.95 -9.23 -5.37
C VAL A 249 2.13 -9.92 -6.46
N ASP A 250 2.41 -9.68 -7.75
CA ASP A 250 1.80 -10.42 -8.85
C ASP A 250 2.22 -11.89 -8.86
N GLU A 251 3.52 -12.17 -8.72
CA GLU A 251 4.07 -13.53 -8.76
C GLU A 251 3.49 -14.40 -7.65
N ILE A 252 3.46 -13.87 -6.42
CA ILE A 252 2.98 -14.65 -5.28
C ILE A 252 1.46 -14.89 -5.33
N VAL A 253 0.69 -13.93 -5.86
CA VAL A 253 -0.73 -14.15 -6.13
C VAL A 253 -0.90 -15.28 -7.13
N MET A 254 -0.16 -15.27 -8.24
CA MET A 254 -0.26 -16.35 -9.23
C MET A 254 0.11 -17.71 -8.64
N ILE A 255 1.20 -17.80 -7.87
CA ILE A 255 1.59 -19.02 -7.17
C ILE A 255 0.45 -19.55 -6.28
N GLU A 256 -0.20 -18.68 -5.51
CA GLU A 256 -1.31 -19.09 -4.65
C GLU A 256 -2.56 -19.50 -5.45
N THR A 257 -2.83 -18.88 -6.60
CA THR A 257 -3.95 -19.30 -7.46
C THR A 257 -3.78 -20.70 -8.02
N VAL A 258 -2.54 -21.05 -8.42
CA VAL A 258 -2.18 -22.40 -8.87
C VAL A 258 -2.26 -23.39 -7.71
N ARG A 259 -1.72 -23.04 -6.54
CA ARG A 259 -1.78 -23.88 -5.33
C ARG A 259 -3.21 -24.21 -4.88
N ARG A 260 -4.16 -23.31 -5.17
CA ARG A 260 -5.59 -23.49 -4.86
C ARG A 260 -6.39 -24.08 -6.02
N GLU A 261 -5.74 -24.42 -7.14
CA GLU A 261 -6.35 -25.04 -8.32
C GLU A 261 -7.54 -24.23 -8.86
N LEU A 262 -7.42 -22.90 -8.90
CA LEU A 262 -8.55 -22.02 -9.24
C LEU A 262 -8.82 -21.89 -10.74
N GLY A 263 -7.91 -22.37 -11.60
CA GLY A 263 -8.04 -22.35 -13.07
C GLY A 263 -8.27 -20.94 -13.63
N PHE A 264 -7.50 -19.95 -13.17
CA PHE A 264 -7.69 -18.55 -13.58
C PHE A 264 -7.15 -18.25 -14.98
N ASP A 265 -6.20 -19.04 -15.47
CA ASP A 265 -5.69 -19.03 -16.83
C ASP A 265 -6.84 -19.10 -17.86
N LEU A 266 -7.83 -19.98 -17.63
CA LEU A 266 -9.02 -20.10 -18.47
C LEU A 266 -9.94 -18.87 -18.42
N LYS A 267 -9.77 -18.00 -17.41
CA LYS A 267 -10.59 -16.82 -17.16
C LYS A 267 -9.94 -15.52 -17.65
N TYR A 268 -8.69 -15.54 -18.09
CA TYR A 268 -8.01 -14.33 -18.58
C TYR A 268 -8.75 -13.65 -19.74
N PRO A 269 -9.28 -14.36 -20.75
CA PRO A 269 -10.06 -13.72 -21.81
C PRO A 269 -11.29 -12.98 -21.27
N GLN A 270 -11.99 -13.58 -20.31
CA GLN A 270 -13.15 -12.97 -19.67
C GLN A 270 -12.75 -11.74 -18.84
N MET A 271 -11.63 -11.80 -18.11
CA MET A 271 -11.11 -10.67 -17.34
C MET A 271 -10.70 -9.51 -18.26
N MET A 272 -10.14 -9.78 -19.45
CA MET A 272 -9.80 -8.76 -20.44
C MET A 272 -11.05 -8.05 -20.97
N ILE A 273 -12.08 -8.80 -21.37
CA ILE A 273 -13.33 -8.26 -21.94
C ILE A 273 -14.17 -7.54 -20.87
N TRP A 274 -14.26 -8.09 -19.66
CA TRP A 274 -15.16 -7.58 -18.63
C TRP A 274 -14.83 -6.15 -18.23
N GLY A 275 -15.83 -5.28 -18.23
CA GLY A 275 -15.68 -3.91 -17.72
C GLY A 275 -14.75 -3.01 -18.56
N TYR A 276 -14.37 -3.45 -19.77
CA TYR A 276 -13.79 -2.56 -20.77
C TYR A 276 -14.87 -1.61 -21.30
N LEU A 277 -14.54 -0.33 -21.37
CA LEU A 277 -15.38 0.70 -21.97
C LEU A 277 -14.64 1.22 -23.20
N ASP A 278 -15.27 1.06 -24.36
CA ASP A 278 -14.85 1.72 -25.59
C ASP A 278 -14.77 3.25 -25.35
N PRO A 279 -13.75 3.97 -25.87
CA PRO A 279 -13.70 5.43 -25.87
C PRO A 279 -15.04 6.14 -26.11
N ASP A 280 -15.83 5.69 -27.09
CA ASP A 280 -17.14 6.29 -27.39
C ASP A 280 -18.15 6.09 -26.25
N THR A 281 -18.12 4.89 -25.65
CA THR A 281 -18.97 4.56 -24.49
C THR A 281 -18.51 5.29 -23.24
N LEU A 282 -17.21 5.56 -23.11
CA LEU A 282 -16.62 6.30 -22.00
C LEU A 282 -17.03 7.78 -22.04
N GLU A 283 -16.97 8.42 -23.21
CA GLU A 283 -17.44 9.80 -23.39
C GLU A 283 -18.94 9.93 -23.08
N ALA A 284 -19.76 8.99 -23.57
CA ALA A 284 -21.19 8.94 -23.23
C ALA A 284 -21.43 8.79 -21.71
N ALA A 285 -20.60 7.99 -21.02
CA ALA A 285 -20.68 7.81 -19.57
C ALA A 285 -20.22 9.06 -18.78
N LYS A 286 -19.20 9.78 -19.26
CA LYS A 286 -18.76 11.07 -18.70
C LYS A 286 -19.86 12.13 -18.83
N LEU A 287 -20.51 12.19 -19.99
CA LEU A 287 -21.64 13.09 -20.23
C LEU A 287 -22.80 12.83 -19.26
N LYS A 288 -23.15 11.55 -19.04
CA LYS A 288 -24.19 11.15 -18.07
C LYS A 288 -23.84 11.53 -16.63
N LYS A 289 -22.56 11.44 -16.22
CA LYS A 289 -22.14 11.85 -14.86
C LYS A 289 -22.19 13.36 -14.64
N LYS A 290 -21.84 14.17 -15.65
CA LYS A 290 -21.94 15.64 -15.56
C LYS A 290 -23.38 16.15 -15.48
N ALA A 291 -24.34 15.40 -16.03
CA ALA A 291 -25.77 15.76 -16.00
C ALA A 291 -26.44 15.52 -14.64
N ILE A 292 -25.77 14.82 -13.71
CA ILE A 292 -26.24 14.64 -12.34
C ILE A 292 -25.59 15.73 -11.49
N PRO A 293 -26.33 16.62 -10.82
CA PRO A 293 -25.74 17.66 -9.98
C PRO A 293 -24.97 17.00 -8.83
N VAL A 294 -23.64 17.07 -8.89
CA VAL A 294 -22.75 16.65 -7.81
C VAL A 294 -22.67 17.84 -6.85
N GLY A 295 -23.19 17.69 -5.64
CA GLY A 295 -23.02 18.67 -4.58
C GLY A 295 -21.54 18.87 -4.25
N ASP A 296 -21.15 20.13 -4.10
CA ASP A 296 -19.79 20.57 -3.79
C ASP A 296 -19.22 19.85 -2.55
N GLU A 297 -18.31 18.92 -2.77
CA GLU A 297 -17.28 18.55 -1.79
C GLU A 297 -15.93 18.94 -2.39
N THR A 298 -15.43 20.09 -1.95
CA THR A 298 -14.08 20.58 -2.24
C THR A 298 -13.07 19.69 -1.53
N ASP A 299 -12.55 18.69 -2.23
CA ASP A 299 -11.35 17.95 -1.82
C ASP A 299 -10.12 18.86 -2.02
N GLU A 300 -9.68 19.52 -0.96
CA GLU A 300 -8.38 20.19 -0.92
C GLU A 300 -7.26 19.15 -1.13
N GLU A 301 -6.61 19.20 -2.30
CA GLU A 301 -5.35 18.50 -2.54
C GLU A 301 -4.22 19.15 -1.73
N GLU A 302 -3.93 18.61 -0.56
CA GLU A 302 -2.70 18.93 0.18
C GLU A 302 -1.60 17.88 -0.11
N ASP A 303 -0.47 18.37 -0.61
CA ASP A 303 0.78 17.64 -0.82
C ASP A 303 1.32 17.08 0.50
N VAL A 304 0.93 15.83 0.81
CA VAL A 304 1.54 15.07 1.90
C VAL A 304 2.89 14.56 1.41
N ALA A 305 3.97 15.21 1.87
CA ALA A 305 5.34 14.74 1.69
C ALA A 305 5.43 13.23 1.97
N SER A 306 5.96 12.52 0.98
CA SER A 306 6.04 11.07 0.91
C SER A 306 6.68 10.45 2.18
N PRO A 307 5.98 9.60 2.96
CA PRO A 307 6.53 8.97 4.17
C PRO A 307 7.62 7.92 3.89
N ILE A 308 8.10 7.80 2.64
CA ILE A 308 8.98 6.72 2.16
C ILE A 308 10.32 6.68 2.94
N ALA A 309 10.74 7.78 3.58
CA ALA A 309 12.00 7.82 4.33
C ALA A 309 12.01 7.04 5.66
N HIS A 310 10.86 6.87 6.33
CA HIS A 310 10.85 6.25 7.68
C HIS A 310 10.65 4.73 7.68
N ALA A 311 10.22 4.13 6.57
CA ALA A 311 10.02 2.68 6.46
C ALA A 311 11.33 1.88 6.28
N ALA A 312 12.48 2.53 6.12
CA ALA A 312 13.79 1.86 6.10
C ALA A 312 14.24 1.40 7.50
N ALA A 313 13.78 2.07 8.56
CA ALA A 313 14.05 1.67 9.94
C ALA A 313 13.23 0.43 10.36
N ASP A 314 12.04 0.25 9.79
CA ASP A 314 11.10 -0.81 10.17
C ASP A 314 11.56 -2.22 9.80
N THR A 315 12.43 -2.42 8.81
CA THR A 315 12.90 -3.77 8.44
C THR A 315 13.70 -4.42 9.58
N ARG A 316 14.50 -3.66 10.33
CA ARG A 316 15.24 -4.18 11.50
C ARG A 316 14.30 -4.52 12.65
N THR A 317 13.29 -3.69 12.90
CA THR A 317 12.32 -3.89 13.99
C THR A 317 11.34 -5.04 13.68
N TYR A 318 10.96 -5.21 12.41
CA TYR A 318 10.11 -6.32 11.96
C TYR A 318 10.86 -7.66 12.03
N MET A 319 12.14 -7.70 11.66
CA MET A 319 12.98 -8.90 11.82
C MET A 319 13.22 -9.25 13.30
N ALA A 320 13.45 -8.25 14.17
CA ALA A 320 13.61 -8.47 15.61
C ALA A 320 12.32 -9.00 16.29
N ALA A 321 11.14 -8.57 15.82
CA ALA A 321 9.86 -9.01 16.37
C ALA A 321 9.51 -10.47 15.99
N ILE A 322 10.06 -11.00 14.89
CA ILE A 322 9.80 -12.37 14.44
C ILE A 322 10.87 -13.35 14.96
N GLY A 323 12.08 -12.85 15.27
CA GLY A 323 13.16 -13.63 15.87
C GLY A 323 12.86 -14.14 17.30
N HIS A 324 11.94 -13.52 18.04
CA HIS A 324 11.60 -13.93 19.41
C HIS A 324 10.55 -15.04 19.54
N THR A 325 10.00 -15.56 18.44
CA THR A 325 9.08 -16.72 18.46
C THR A 325 9.76 -18.07 18.15
N MET A 326 11.10 -18.13 18.14
CA MET A 326 11.84 -19.38 17.95
C MET A 326 12.82 -19.60 19.11
N THR A 327 12.31 -20.07 20.25
CA THR A 327 13.13 -20.91 21.14
C THR A 327 13.27 -22.28 20.48
N PRO A 328 14.48 -22.76 20.19
CA PRO A 328 14.67 -24.15 19.81
C PRO A 328 14.33 -25.00 21.03
N GLY A 329 13.33 -25.86 20.91
CA GLY A 329 13.13 -26.95 21.87
C GLY A 329 14.41 -27.77 21.92
N ALA A 330 14.99 -27.81 23.11
CA ALA A 330 16.13 -28.64 23.44
C ALA A 330 15.80 -30.13 23.24
N THR A 331 16.86 -30.86 22.92
CA THR A 331 17.05 -32.33 22.98
C THR A 331 16.15 -33.11 23.92
#